data_AF-A0A1I7H830-F1
#
_entry.id   AF-A0A1I7H830-F1
#
_cell.length_a   1.000
_cell.length_b   1.000
_cell.length_c   1.000
_cell.angle_alpha   90.00
_cell.angle_beta   90.00
_cell.angle_gamma   90.00
#
_symmetry.space_group_name_H-M   'P 1'
#
loop_
_entity.id
_entity.type
_entity.pdbx_description
1 polymer ?
#
loop_
_entity_poly.entity_id
_entity_poly.type
_entity_poly.pdbx_seq_one_letter_code
_entity_poly.pdbx_strand_id
1 'polypeptide(L)'
;MIRSLAGFFDVADAGVTRRCRARGVFRKRGVRVLVGDRVRYQPVGASEGVITEVLPRRTELVRPPVANVDHALLVFSVVTPNFQPRLLDRALVAVSVAGLSATVVLTKCDLADPEAVDCAAAPYTAAGYPVLRTAAPLRQGVEAVRAAITGRVTVFVGPSGAGKSSLGNALAPGLGLKMGDVSDKIGRGRHTTRHVELFDLGGNTYVVDAPGFSQLELDLPARDLRLHFPEFAPWAASCAYRGCEHAEEADCAVRAAVRRGDVNAERYQSYLELLRDLREKEATRF
;
A
#
# COMPACT_ATOMS: atom_id res chain seq x y z
N MET A 1 -14.70 -13.84 -4.90
CA MET A 1 -14.19 -12.49 -4.54
C MET A 1 -14.60 -11.51 -5.62
N ILE A 2 -15.01 -10.29 -5.25
CA ILE A 2 -15.40 -9.25 -6.22
C ILE A 2 -14.16 -8.63 -6.85
N ARG A 3 -14.08 -8.59 -8.19
CA ARG A 3 -12.90 -8.08 -8.94
C ARG A 3 -13.07 -6.68 -9.52
N SER A 4 -14.28 -6.31 -9.92
CA SER A 4 -14.55 -5.04 -10.60
C SER A 4 -15.94 -4.50 -10.25
N LEU A 5 -16.13 -3.19 -10.42
CA LEU A 5 -17.38 -2.48 -10.20
C LEU A 5 -17.70 -1.61 -11.43
N ALA A 6 -18.63 -2.06 -12.26
CA ALA A 6 -19.09 -1.33 -13.46
C ALA A 6 -20.61 -1.48 -13.65
N GLY A 7 -21.39 -1.10 -12.61
CA GLY A 7 -22.84 -1.31 -12.56
C GLY A 7 -23.26 -2.75 -12.21
N PHE A 8 -22.35 -3.70 -12.39
CA PHE A 8 -22.42 -5.09 -11.94
C PHE A 8 -21.16 -5.44 -11.12
N PHE A 9 -21.20 -6.59 -10.45
CA PHE A 9 -20.11 -7.13 -9.64
C PHE A 9 -19.56 -8.39 -10.29
N ASP A 10 -18.35 -8.36 -10.82
CA ASP A 10 -17.72 -9.58 -11.34
C ASP A 10 -17.14 -10.38 -10.15
N VAL A 11 -17.73 -11.54 -9.86
CA VAL A 11 -17.36 -12.42 -8.75
C VAL A 11 -16.54 -13.59 -9.29
N ALA A 12 -15.31 -13.71 -8.81
CA ALA A 12 -14.47 -14.86 -9.10
C ALA A 12 -14.68 -15.99 -8.08
N ASP A 13 -14.86 -17.20 -8.59
CA ASP A 13 -15.12 -18.42 -7.85
C ASP A 13 -14.52 -19.62 -8.59
N ALA A 14 -13.58 -20.33 -7.95
CA ALA A 14 -12.90 -21.51 -8.51
C ALA A 14 -12.39 -21.36 -9.97
N GLY A 15 -11.83 -20.19 -10.31
CA GLY A 15 -11.30 -19.91 -11.65
C GLY A 15 -12.35 -19.45 -12.68
N VAL A 16 -13.64 -19.47 -12.32
CA VAL A 16 -14.72 -18.92 -13.14
C VAL A 16 -15.06 -17.52 -12.66
N THR A 17 -15.30 -16.60 -13.59
CA THR A 17 -15.84 -15.27 -13.28
C THR A 17 -17.30 -15.21 -13.66
N ARG A 18 -18.16 -14.80 -12.72
CA ARG A 18 -19.60 -14.64 -12.92
C ARG A 18 -20.02 -13.20 -12.69
N ARG A 19 -20.86 -12.68 -13.57
CA ARG A 19 -21.41 -11.33 -13.43
C ARG A 19 -22.58 -11.36 -12.47
N CYS A 20 -22.43 -10.70 -11.34
CA CYS A 20 -23.45 -10.70 -10.28
C CYS A 20 -24.11 -9.33 -10.10
N ARG A 21 -25.36 -9.35 -9.62
CA ARG A 21 -26.06 -8.16 -9.11
C ARG A 21 -26.18 -8.25 -7.60
N ALA A 22 -26.03 -7.12 -6.91
CA ALA A 22 -26.33 -7.04 -5.48
C ALA A 22 -27.84 -6.92 -5.25
N ARG A 23 -28.39 -7.66 -4.28
CA ARG A 23 -29.79 -7.50 -3.88
C ARG A 23 -30.04 -6.08 -3.38
N GLY A 24 -31.19 -5.50 -3.75
CA GLY A 24 -31.59 -4.15 -3.30
C GLY A 24 -31.65 -3.99 -1.76
N VAL A 25 -31.72 -5.10 -1.02
CA VAL A 25 -31.66 -5.13 0.45
C VAL A 25 -30.36 -4.53 1.00
N PHE A 26 -29.23 -4.63 0.28
CA PHE A 26 -27.96 -4.05 0.74
C PHE A 26 -28.02 -2.52 0.83
N ARG A 27 -28.66 -1.86 -0.14
CA ARG A 27 -28.88 -0.40 -0.11
C ARG A 27 -29.74 0.01 1.09
N LYS A 28 -30.78 -0.77 1.42
CA LYS A 28 -31.66 -0.51 2.57
C LYS A 28 -30.94 -0.70 3.92
N ARG A 29 -29.94 -1.58 3.99
CA ARG A 29 -29.14 -1.85 5.20
C ARG A 29 -27.86 -1.02 5.28
N GLY A 30 -27.63 -0.09 4.35
CA GLY A 30 -26.40 0.71 4.29
C GLY A 30 -25.13 -0.08 3.98
N VAL A 31 -25.24 -1.33 3.53
CA VAL A 31 -24.08 -2.18 3.24
C VAL A 31 -23.52 -1.82 1.86
N ARG A 32 -22.34 -1.20 1.85
CA ARG A 32 -21.59 -0.91 0.62
C ARG A 32 -20.78 -2.13 0.22
N VAL A 33 -20.92 -2.58 -1.02
CA VAL A 33 -20.13 -3.65 -1.61
C VAL A 33 -18.89 -3.04 -2.28
N LEU A 34 -17.70 -3.58 -1.99
CA LEU A 34 -16.41 -3.09 -2.48
C LEU A 34 -15.67 -4.15 -3.31
N VAL A 35 -14.70 -3.69 -4.10
CA VAL A 35 -13.71 -4.56 -4.73
C VAL A 35 -12.92 -5.27 -3.62
N GLY A 36 -12.65 -6.56 -3.79
CA GLY A 36 -11.99 -7.40 -2.78
C GLY A 36 -12.92 -8.02 -1.75
N ASP A 37 -14.20 -7.64 -1.71
CA ASP A 37 -15.17 -8.31 -0.83
C ASP A 37 -15.28 -9.81 -1.16
N ARG A 38 -15.31 -10.61 -0.10
CA ARG A 38 -15.69 -12.01 -0.16
C ARG A 38 -17.20 -12.09 0.01
N VAL A 39 -17.88 -12.78 -0.90
CA VAL A 39 -19.34 -12.78 -0.97
C VAL A 39 -19.87 -14.19 -1.15
N ARG A 40 -21.09 -14.43 -0.66
CA ARG A 40 -21.92 -15.55 -1.12
C ARG A 40 -22.83 -15.04 -2.22
N TYR A 41 -23.01 -15.85 -3.25
CA TYR A 41 -23.91 -15.55 -4.36
C TYR A 41 -24.69 -16.80 -4.75
N GLN A 42 -25.85 -16.59 -5.35
CA GLN A 42 -26.66 -17.65 -5.95
C GLN A 42 -26.54 -17.54 -7.49
N PRO A 43 -26.11 -18.60 -8.19
CA PRO A 43 -26.06 -18.61 -9.65
C PRO A 43 -27.45 -18.42 -10.26
N VAL A 44 -27.51 -17.66 -11.36
CA VAL A 44 -28.72 -17.50 -12.18
C VAL A 44 -28.30 -17.79 -13.63
N GLY A 45 -28.67 -18.97 -14.12
CA GLY A 45 -28.21 -19.44 -15.43
C GLY A 45 -26.71 -19.73 -15.48
N ALA A 46 -26.15 -19.66 -16.69
CA ALA A 46 -24.77 -20.10 -16.95
C ALA A 46 -23.71 -19.10 -16.49
N SER A 47 -23.94 -17.79 -16.66
CA SER A 47 -22.92 -16.74 -16.49
C SER A 47 -23.25 -15.68 -15.44
N GLU A 48 -24.48 -15.64 -14.93
CA GLU A 48 -24.94 -14.62 -13.99
C GLU A 48 -25.14 -15.15 -12.56
N GLY A 49 -25.32 -14.22 -11.63
CA GLY A 49 -25.63 -14.54 -10.24
C GLY A 49 -26.18 -13.35 -9.45
N VAL A 50 -26.64 -13.64 -8.24
CA VAL A 50 -27.13 -12.63 -7.30
C VAL A 50 -26.35 -12.74 -6.01
N ILE A 51 -25.70 -11.66 -5.58
CA ILE A 51 -25.00 -11.60 -4.29
C ILE A 51 -26.05 -11.68 -3.19
N THR A 52 -25.92 -12.66 -2.32
CA THR A 52 -26.82 -12.91 -1.19
C THR A 52 -26.26 -12.38 0.12
N GLU A 53 -24.92 -12.34 0.26
CA GLU A 53 -24.24 -11.93 1.48
C GLU A 53 -22.84 -11.37 1.19
N VAL A 54 -22.45 -10.32 1.92
CA VAL A 54 -21.05 -9.85 2.00
C VAL A 54 -20.48 -10.36 3.31
N LEU A 55 -19.37 -11.11 3.24
CA LEU A 55 -18.72 -11.69 4.40
C LEU A 55 -17.91 -10.62 5.16
N PRO A 56 -17.62 -10.81 6.46
CA PRO A 56 -16.83 -9.87 7.25
C PRO A 56 -15.48 -9.53 6.60
N ARG A 57 -15.15 -8.24 6.55
CA ARG A 57 -13.87 -7.74 6.04
C ARG A 57 -12.78 -7.96 7.07
N ARG A 58 -11.59 -8.34 6.61
CA ARG A 58 -10.38 -8.32 7.45
C ARG A 58 -9.76 -6.92 7.51
N THR A 59 -9.82 -6.22 6.39
CA THR A 59 -9.26 -4.87 6.20
C THR A 59 -10.12 -4.10 5.20
N GLU A 60 -10.04 -2.78 5.27
CA GLU A 60 -10.69 -1.89 4.31
C GLU A 60 -9.80 -0.65 4.11
N LEU A 61 -9.34 -0.47 2.89
CA LEU A 61 -8.72 0.78 2.46
C LEU A 61 -9.83 1.79 2.20
N VAL A 62 -9.66 3.02 2.72
CA VAL A 62 -10.62 4.11 2.51
C VAL A 62 -10.43 4.73 1.12
N ARG A 63 -9.17 4.90 0.69
CA ARG A 63 -8.84 5.58 -0.56
C ARG A 63 -7.66 4.90 -1.28
N PRO A 64 -7.89 4.23 -2.43
CA PRO A 64 -9.21 3.92 -2.98
C PRO A 64 -9.93 2.81 -2.16
N PRO A 65 -11.27 2.71 -2.28
CA PRO A 65 -12.05 1.82 -1.43
C PRO A 65 -11.91 0.35 -1.86
N VAL A 66 -11.11 -0.42 -1.11
CA VAL A 66 -10.82 -1.83 -1.39
C VAL A 66 -10.83 -2.65 -0.11
N ALA A 67 -11.53 -3.78 -0.11
CA ALA A 67 -11.62 -4.67 1.03
C ALA A 67 -10.60 -5.81 0.96
N ASN A 68 -10.23 -6.35 2.12
CA ASN A 68 -9.40 -7.55 2.27
C ASN A 68 -8.02 -7.46 1.60
N VAL A 69 -7.46 -6.25 1.51
CA VAL A 69 -6.04 -6.03 1.19
C VAL A 69 -5.22 -6.37 2.43
N ASP A 70 -4.19 -7.18 2.32
CA ASP A 70 -3.36 -7.61 3.47
C ASP A 70 -1.88 -7.22 3.33
N HIS A 71 -1.49 -6.74 2.15
CA HIS A 71 -0.11 -6.41 1.83
C HIS A 71 -0.02 -5.18 0.91
N ALA A 72 1.02 -4.38 1.12
CA ALA A 72 1.40 -3.26 0.26
C ALA A 72 2.81 -3.44 -0.27
N LEU A 73 2.96 -3.28 -1.58
CA LEU A 73 4.24 -3.26 -2.28
C LEU A 73 4.63 -1.80 -2.54
N LEU A 74 5.63 -1.30 -1.83
CA LEU A 74 6.09 0.09 -1.87
C LEU A 74 7.17 0.22 -2.95
N VAL A 75 6.77 0.57 -4.15
CA VAL A 75 7.58 0.59 -5.37
C VAL A 75 8.19 1.98 -5.59
N PHE A 76 9.50 2.11 -5.40
CA PHE A 76 10.25 3.35 -5.54
C PHE A 76 11.45 3.15 -6.47
N SER A 77 11.70 4.10 -7.36
CA SER A 77 12.89 4.06 -8.21
C SER A 77 14.09 4.62 -7.46
N VAL A 78 15.27 4.04 -7.70
CA VAL A 78 16.54 4.58 -7.21
C VAL A 78 17.00 5.78 -8.04
N VAL A 79 16.65 5.82 -9.33
CA VAL A 79 17.19 6.79 -10.30
C VAL A 79 16.13 7.76 -10.81
N THR A 80 15.08 7.28 -11.47
CA THR A 80 14.08 8.17 -12.11
C THR A 80 12.66 7.69 -11.85
N PRO A 81 11.81 8.46 -11.14
CA PRO A 81 12.18 9.66 -10.38
C PRO A 81 13.23 9.33 -9.30
N ASN A 82 14.00 10.32 -8.87
CA ASN A 82 14.98 10.15 -7.79
C ASN A 82 14.31 9.51 -6.57
N PHE A 83 15.08 8.71 -5.83
CA PHE A 83 14.63 8.12 -4.59
C PHE A 83 14.15 9.21 -3.62
N GLN A 84 12.97 9.02 -3.03
CA GLN A 84 12.31 9.99 -2.16
C GLN A 84 12.04 9.37 -0.79
N PRO A 85 13.02 9.35 0.13
CA PRO A 85 12.91 8.70 1.42
C PRO A 85 11.67 9.15 2.21
N ARG A 86 11.44 10.46 2.29
CA ARG A 86 10.28 11.04 3.01
C ARG A 86 8.94 10.54 2.49
N LEU A 87 8.81 10.38 1.17
CA LEU A 87 7.58 9.87 0.56
C LEU A 87 7.39 8.38 0.86
N LEU A 88 8.48 7.61 0.89
CA LEU A 88 8.46 6.21 1.29
C LEU A 88 8.09 6.07 2.78
N ASP A 89 8.71 6.85 3.67
CA ASP A 89 8.41 6.86 5.10
C ASP A 89 6.95 7.18 5.38
N ARG A 90 6.41 8.23 4.72
CA ARG A 90 4.99 8.57 4.79
C ARG A 90 4.10 7.41 4.34
N ALA A 91 4.46 6.75 3.24
CA ALA A 91 3.69 5.62 2.72
C ALA A 91 3.76 4.40 3.66
N LEU A 92 4.91 4.12 4.28
CA LEU A 92 5.07 3.06 5.27
C LEU A 92 4.19 3.30 6.51
N VAL A 93 4.14 4.54 7.01
CA VAL A 93 3.24 4.91 8.10
C VAL A 93 1.78 4.69 7.70
N ALA A 94 1.38 5.16 6.52
CA ALA A 94 0.00 4.99 6.04
C ALA A 94 -0.41 3.51 5.90
N VAL A 95 0.50 2.68 5.40
CA VAL A 95 0.31 1.22 5.28
C VAL A 95 0.19 0.58 6.66
N SER A 96 1.01 1.01 7.62
CA SER A 96 0.95 0.55 9.01
C SER A 96 -0.37 0.95 9.69
N VAL A 97 -0.83 2.19 9.53
CA VAL A 97 -2.15 2.66 10.02
C VAL A 97 -3.30 1.86 9.42
N ALA A 98 -3.19 1.48 8.15
CA ALA A 98 -4.17 0.63 7.47
C ALA A 98 -4.12 -0.85 7.91
N GLY A 99 -3.22 -1.23 8.83
CA GLY A 99 -3.06 -2.59 9.31
C GLY A 99 -2.50 -3.56 8.27
N LEU A 100 -1.76 -3.05 7.27
CA LEU A 100 -1.19 -3.83 6.19
C LEU A 100 0.28 -4.17 6.45
N SER A 101 0.70 -5.33 5.96
CA SER A 101 2.13 -5.65 5.86
C SER A 101 2.78 -4.90 4.69
N ALA A 102 4.04 -4.50 4.82
CA ALA A 102 4.76 -3.71 3.81
C ALA A 102 6.00 -4.45 3.30
N THR A 103 6.23 -4.41 1.98
CA THR A 103 7.50 -4.78 1.35
C THR A 103 7.97 -3.61 0.50
N VAL A 104 9.21 -3.16 0.71
CA VAL A 104 9.84 -2.11 -0.10
C VAL A 104 10.44 -2.74 -1.35
N VAL A 105 10.18 -2.14 -2.51
CA VAL A 105 10.75 -2.56 -3.79
C VAL A 105 11.47 -1.39 -4.42
N LEU A 106 12.79 -1.50 -4.50
CA LEU A 106 13.64 -0.59 -5.24
C LEU A 106 13.67 -1.02 -6.70
N THR A 107 13.34 -0.11 -7.61
CA THR A 107 13.28 -0.35 -9.05
C THR A 107 14.34 0.44 -9.81
N LYS A 108 14.58 -0.01 -11.05
CA LYS A 108 15.58 0.58 -11.96
C LYS A 108 16.99 0.50 -11.38
N CYS A 109 17.27 -0.55 -10.62
CA CYS A 109 18.60 -0.80 -10.06
C CYS A 109 19.65 -1.04 -11.14
N ASP A 110 19.23 -1.41 -12.36
CA ASP A 110 20.07 -1.52 -13.55
C ASP A 110 20.64 -0.18 -14.05
N LEU A 111 20.03 0.94 -13.64
CA LEU A 111 20.45 2.29 -14.02
C LEU A 111 21.21 3.01 -12.89
N ALA A 112 21.32 2.39 -11.72
CA ALA A 112 21.91 2.99 -10.52
C ALA A 112 23.30 2.41 -10.24
N ASP A 113 24.14 3.20 -9.59
CA ASP A 113 25.34 2.67 -8.93
C ASP A 113 24.92 1.67 -7.82
N PRO A 114 25.55 0.49 -7.72
CA PRO A 114 25.31 -0.45 -6.63
C PRO A 114 25.34 0.18 -5.23
N GLU A 115 26.27 1.12 -4.97
CA GLU A 115 26.38 1.82 -3.68
C GLU A 115 25.14 2.67 -3.42
N ALA A 116 24.59 3.34 -4.44
CA ALA A 116 23.36 4.12 -4.31
C ALA A 116 22.15 3.22 -3.98
N VAL A 117 22.10 2.01 -4.55
CA VAL A 117 21.05 1.02 -4.23
C VAL A 117 21.19 0.53 -2.79
N ASP A 118 22.41 0.26 -2.32
CA ASP A 118 22.68 -0.16 -0.95
C ASP A 118 22.32 0.93 0.05
N CYS A 119 22.73 2.18 -0.21
CA CYS A 119 22.37 3.34 0.60
C CYS A 119 20.85 3.54 0.69
N ALA A 120 20.13 3.39 -0.43
CA ALA A 120 18.67 3.48 -0.44
C ALA A 120 17.99 2.33 0.34
N ALA A 121 18.59 1.12 0.37
CA ALA A 121 18.02 -0.05 1.02
C ALA A 121 18.34 -0.17 2.51
N ALA A 122 19.52 0.28 2.94
CA ALA A 122 20.05 0.04 4.28
C ALA A 122 19.15 0.56 5.41
N PRO A 123 18.61 1.80 5.37
CA PRO A 123 17.76 2.32 6.45
C PRO A 123 16.51 1.46 6.70
N TYR A 124 15.89 0.97 5.62
CA TYR A 124 14.65 0.19 5.69
C TYR A 124 14.89 -1.26 6.08
N THR A 125 16.00 -1.84 5.61
CA THR A 125 16.45 -3.17 6.05
C THR A 125 16.75 -3.15 7.55
N ALA A 126 17.48 -2.15 8.03
CA ALA A 126 17.80 -1.99 9.46
C ALA A 126 16.54 -1.75 10.32
N ALA A 127 15.53 -1.09 9.77
CA ALA A 127 14.22 -0.91 10.42
C ALA A 127 13.35 -2.19 10.42
N GLY A 128 13.78 -3.26 9.76
CA GLY A 128 13.10 -4.56 9.74
C GLY A 128 12.10 -4.75 8.59
N TYR A 129 12.09 -3.85 7.60
CA TYR A 129 11.27 -4.05 6.41
C TYR A 129 11.93 -5.02 5.42
N PRO A 130 11.17 -5.92 4.77
CA PRO A 130 11.66 -6.63 3.60
C PRO A 130 11.94 -5.62 2.47
N VAL A 131 13.17 -5.64 1.93
CA VAL A 131 13.59 -4.78 0.81
C VAL A 131 14.01 -5.66 -0.36
N LEU A 132 13.35 -5.48 -1.50
CA LEU A 132 13.63 -6.19 -2.74
C LEU A 132 14.20 -5.22 -3.78
N ARG A 133 15.17 -5.69 -4.56
CA ARG A 133 15.81 -4.92 -5.63
C ARG A 133 15.37 -5.49 -6.97
N THR A 134 15.00 -4.62 -7.90
CA THR A 134 14.42 -5.04 -9.18
C THR A 134 14.93 -4.23 -10.36
N ALA A 135 15.11 -4.92 -11.48
CA ALA A 135 15.27 -4.35 -12.81
C ALA A 135 14.28 -5.06 -13.73
N ALA A 136 13.04 -4.57 -13.76
CA ALA A 136 11.94 -5.21 -14.47
C ALA A 136 12.23 -5.44 -15.98
N PRO A 137 12.87 -4.51 -16.72
CA PRO A 137 13.25 -4.75 -18.12
C PRO A 137 14.19 -5.96 -18.31
N LEU A 138 15.03 -6.24 -17.30
CA LEU A 138 15.97 -7.37 -17.28
C LEU A 138 15.38 -8.60 -16.56
N ARG A 139 14.12 -8.53 -16.12
CA ARG A 139 13.41 -9.52 -15.28
C ARG A 139 14.13 -9.89 -13.97
N GLN A 140 15.09 -9.08 -13.52
CA GLN A 140 15.81 -9.31 -12.27
C GLN A 140 14.95 -8.93 -11.06
N GLY A 141 14.96 -9.79 -10.03
CA GLY A 141 14.20 -9.59 -8.79
C GLY A 141 12.69 -9.83 -8.90
N VAL A 142 12.16 -10.08 -10.11
CA VAL A 142 10.71 -10.29 -10.33
C VAL A 142 10.20 -11.53 -9.60
N GLU A 143 10.97 -12.61 -9.56
CA GLU A 143 10.56 -13.84 -8.84
C GLU A 143 10.57 -13.66 -7.32
N ALA A 144 11.48 -12.85 -6.78
CA ALA A 144 11.45 -12.50 -5.35
C ALA A 144 10.20 -11.69 -5.01
N VAL A 145 9.79 -10.76 -5.89
CA VAL A 145 8.53 -10.03 -5.75
C VAL A 145 7.34 -10.97 -5.86
N ARG A 146 7.33 -11.92 -6.82
CA ARG A 146 6.28 -12.93 -6.96
C ARG A 146 6.11 -13.75 -5.67
N ALA A 147 7.21 -14.21 -5.09
CA ALA A 147 7.20 -14.96 -3.85
C ALA A 147 6.61 -14.12 -2.69
N ALA A 148 6.96 -12.83 -2.60
CA ALA A 148 6.46 -11.94 -1.55
C ALA A 148 4.95 -11.67 -1.61
N ILE A 149 4.33 -11.73 -2.79
CA ILE A 149 2.89 -11.45 -2.99
C ILE A 149 2.02 -12.70 -3.10
N THR A 150 2.60 -13.89 -3.25
CA THR A 150 1.85 -15.12 -3.51
C THR A 150 0.82 -15.41 -2.40
N GLY A 151 -0.44 -15.68 -2.80
CA GLY A 151 -1.55 -15.97 -1.90
C GLY A 151 -2.16 -14.76 -1.19
N ARG A 152 -1.70 -13.54 -1.52
CA ARG A 152 -2.09 -12.27 -0.87
C ARG A 152 -2.90 -11.37 -1.81
N VAL A 153 -3.59 -10.39 -1.24
CA VAL A 153 -4.18 -9.27 -1.97
C VAL A 153 -3.27 -8.06 -1.77
N THR A 154 -2.45 -7.76 -2.78
CA THR A 154 -1.40 -6.75 -2.69
C THR A 154 -1.77 -5.48 -3.42
N VAL A 155 -1.65 -4.33 -2.75
CA VAL A 155 -1.75 -3.00 -3.38
C VAL A 155 -0.36 -2.48 -3.76
N PHE A 156 -0.22 -1.89 -4.95
CA PHE A 156 1.03 -1.25 -5.38
C PHE A 156 1.01 0.23 -5.04
N VAL A 157 2.10 0.71 -4.45
CA VAL A 157 2.21 2.05 -3.85
C VAL A 157 3.48 2.71 -4.35
N GLY A 158 3.45 4.01 -4.60
CA GLY A 158 4.65 4.76 -4.95
C GLY A 158 4.41 5.81 -6.04
N PRO A 159 5.38 6.69 -6.29
CA PRO A 159 5.21 7.83 -7.20
C PRO A 159 5.02 7.39 -8.66
N SER A 160 4.49 8.29 -9.49
CA SER A 160 4.42 8.05 -10.94
C SER A 160 5.83 7.87 -11.51
N GLY A 161 5.97 7.03 -12.55
CA GLY A 161 7.27 6.71 -13.14
C GLY A 161 8.17 5.76 -12.31
N ALA A 162 7.80 5.40 -11.08
CA ALA A 162 8.56 4.50 -10.22
C ALA A 162 8.64 3.04 -10.70
N GLY A 163 8.01 2.67 -11.82
CA GLY A 163 8.10 1.33 -12.41
C GLY A 163 7.01 0.34 -11.96
N LYS A 164 5.92 0.80 -11.33
CA LYS A 164 4.76 -0.04 -10.93
C LYS A 164 4.17 -0.82 -12.12
N SER A 165 3.83 -0.14 -13.22
CA SER A 165 3.30 -0.77 -14.44
C SER A 165 4.27 -1.79 -15.02
N SER A 166 5.56 -1.45 -15.11
CA SER A 166 6.59 -2.35 -15.63
C SER A 166 6.73 -3.61 -14.78
N LEU A 167 6.75 -3.45 -13.45
CA LEU A 167 6.81 -4.57 -12.51
C LEU A 167 5.55 -5.43 -12.57
N GLY A 168 4.37 -4.80 -12.61
CA GLY A 168 3.09 -5.49 -12.75
C GLY A 168 3.03 -6.33 -14.03
N ASN A 169 3.44 -5.76 -15.17
CA ASN A 169 3.50 -6.48 -16.45
C ASN A 169 4.55 -7.62 -16.44
N ALA A 170 5.65 -7.46 -15.72
CA ALA A 170 6.63 -8.53 -15.55
C ALA A 170 6.09 -9.70 -14.70
N LEU A 171 5.24 -9.40 -13.71
CA LEU A 171 4.59 -10.38 -12.82
C LEU A 171 3.44 -11.13 -13.51
N ALA A 172 2.66 -10.43 -14.34
CA ALA A 172 1.63 -11.01 -15.20
C ALA A 172 1.80 -10.60 -16.65
N PRO A 173 2.60 -11.36 -17.41
CA PRO A 173 2.68 -11.20 -18.86
C PRO A 173 1.28 -11.40 -19.47
N GLY A 174 0.78 -10.39 -20.19
CA GLY A 174 -0.50 -10.46 -20.91
C GLY A 174 -1.68 -9.70 -20.27
N LEU A 175 -1.56 -9.21 -19.03
CA LEU A 175 -2.62 -8.37 -18.43
C LEU A 175 -2.58 -6.91 -18.88
N GLY A 176 -1.50 -6.45 -19.51
CA GLY A 176 -1.40 -5.09 -20.06
C GLY A 176 -1.63 -4.00 -19.01
N LEU A 177 -1.16 -4.22 -17.78
CA LEU A 177 -1.41 -3.39 -16.62
C LEU A 177 -0.91 -1.97 -16.86
N LYS A 178 -1.85 -1.00 -16.87
CA LYS A 178 -1.57 0.43 -16.93
C LYS A 178 -1.72 1.05 -15.54
N MET A 179 -0.80 0.68 -14.64
CA MET A 179 -0.81 1.17 -13.26
C MET A 179 -0.33 2.64 -13.19
N GLY A 180 -1.27 3.57 -13.25
CA GLY A 180 -1.03 4.96 -12.84
C GLY A 180 -0.29 5.85 -13.83
N ASP A 181 -0.29 5.53 -15.12
CA ASP A 181 -0.25 6.61 -16.10
C ASP A 181 -1.61 7.28 -16.05
N VAL A 182 -1.65 8.59 -15.85
CA VAL A 182 -2.89 9.36 -15.82
C VAL A 182 -3.73 8.94 -17.03
N SER A 183 -4.87 8.31 -16.78
CA SER A 183 -5.87 8.08 -17.81
C SER A 183 -6.48 9.43 -18.17
N ASP A 184 -5.75 10.22 -18.96
CA ASP A 184 -6.26 11.40 -19.67
C ASP A 184 -7.26 11.01 -20.78
N LYS A 185 -7.52 9.71 -20.95
CA LYS A 185 -8.58 9.19 -21.81
C LYS A 185 -9.77 8.77 -20.97
N ILE A 186 -10.54 9.75 -20.51
CA ILE A 186 -12.00 9.89 -20.67
C ILE A 186 -12.36 11.27 -20.09
N GLY A 187 -12.31 12.28 -20.95
CA GLY A 187 -12.79 13.61 -20.64
C GLY A 187 -14.31 13.60 -20.47
N ARG A 188 -14.77 13.78 -19.22
CA ARG A 188 -15.91 14.63 -18.84
C ARG A 188 -16.18 14.49 -17.32
N GLY A 189 -16.00 15.60 -16.61
CA GLY A 189 -16.82 15.98 -15.44
C GLY A 189 -16.52 15.29 -14.10
N ARG A 190 -15.99 16.09 -13.16
CA ARG A 190 -16.52 16.30 -11.80
C ARG A 190 -16.97 15.03 -11.03
N HIS A 191 -16.13 14.58 -10.08
CA HIS A 191 -16.31 13.45 -9.15
C HIS A 191 -16.23 12.04 -9.77
N THR A 192 -15.17 11.72 -10.51
CA THR A 192 -14.94 10.36 -11.00
C THR A 192 -14.38 9.46 -9.89
N THR A 193 -15.24 8.60 -9.34
CA THR A 193 -14.85 7.42 -8.54
C THR A 193 -13.90 6.58 -9.40
N ARG A 194 -12.58 6.74 -9.18
CA ARG A 194 -11.55 6.04 -9.96
C ARG A 194 -11.78 4.53 -9.82
N HIS A 195 -11.95 3.84 -10.94
CA HIS A 195 -12.20 2.40 -10.97
C HIS A 195 -11.04 1.66 -10.30
N VAL A 196 -11.36 0.84 -9.29
CA VAL A 196 -10.41 -0.11 -8.69
C VAL A 196 -10.66 -1.46 -9.34
N GLU A 197 -9.58 -2.10 -9.78
CA GLU A 197 -9.60 -3.44 -10.36
C GLU A 197 -8.63 -4.37 -9.63
N LEU A 198 -9.04 -5.62 -9.43
CA LEU A 198 -8.19 -6.71 -8.92
C LEU A 198 -7.75 -7.61 -10.05
N PHE A 199 -6.45 -7.60 -10.31
CA PHE A 199 -5.77 -8.46 -11.26
C PHE A 199 -5.42 -9.79 -10.61
N ASP A 200 -5.86 -10.89 -11.22
CA ASP A 200 -5.59 -12.25 -10.75
C ASP A 200 -4.27 -12.75 -11.33
N LEU A 201 -3.35 -13.13 -10.44
CA LEU A 201 -2.07 -13.73 -10.80
C LEU A 201 -2.07 -15.26 -10.62
N GLY A 202 -3.22 -15.85 -10.26
CA GLY A 202 -3.35 -17.27 -9.94
C GLY A 202 -2.97 -17.59 -8.49
N GLY A 203 -3.34 -18.79 -8.02
CA GLY A 203 -2.98 -19.26 -6.69
C GLY A 203 -3.49 -18.38 -5.54
N ASN A 204 -4.67 -17.76 -5.70
CA ASN A 204 -5.25 -16.80 -4.75
C ASN A 204 -4.37 -15.53 -4.54
N THR A 205 -3.60 -15.16 -5.56
CA THR A 205 -2.75 -13.97 -5.58
C THR A 205 -3.42 -12.88 -6.39
N TYR A 206 -3.59 -11.70 -5.79
CA TYR A 206 -4.22 -10.57 -6.46
C TYR A 206 -3.39 -9.31 -6.34
N VAL A 207 -3.37 -8.51 -7.40
CA VAL A 207 -2.80 -7.16 -7.40
C VAL A 207 -3.91 -6.15 -7.62
N VAL A 208 -3.99 -5.16 -6.74
CA VAL A 208 -4.92 -4.05 -6.83
C VAL A 208 -4.30 -2.94 -7.68
N ASP A 209 -4.98 -2.53 -8.75
CA ASP A 209 -4.70 -1.24 -9.38
C ASP A 209 -5.63 -0.18 -8.78
N ALA A 210 -4.99 0.75 -8.10
CA ALA A 210 -5.60 1.68 -7.17
C ALA A 210 -5.04 3.09 -7.43
N PRO A 211 -5.47 3.76 -8.51
CA PRO A 211 -4.95 5.09 -8.84
C PRO A 211 -5.31 6.11 -7.74
N GLY A 212 -4.30 6.63 -7.05
CA GLY A 212 -4.47 7.59 -5.95
C GLY A 212 -3.93 7.11 -4.61
N PHE A 213 -3.53 5.84 -4.46
CA PHE A 213 -2.79 5.39 -3.27
C PHE A 213 -1.37 6.02 -3.17
N SER A 214 -0.94 6.77 -4.18
CA SER A 214 0.24 7.64 -4.11
C SER A 214 0.03 8.92 -3.29
N GLN A 215 -1.21 9.26 -2.91
CA GLN A 215 -1.59 10.42 -2.11
C GLN A 215 -2.12 10.00 -0.74
N LEU A 216 -1.41 9.11 -0.03
CA LEU A 216 -1.81 8.68 1.30
C LEU A 216 -1.77 9.87 2.26
N GLU A 217 -2.96 10.35 2.61
CA GLU A 217 -3.13 11.22 3.75
C GLU A 217 -2.92 10.41 5.01
N LEU A 218 -2.04 10.90 5.88
CA LEU A 218 -1.92 10.40 7.22
C LEU A 218 -3.12 10.91 8.02
N ASP A 219 -3.94 9.98 8.50
CA ASP A 219 -5.08 10.25 9.36
C ASP A 219 -4.92 9.45 10.65
N LEU A 220 -4.02 9.96 11.49
CA LEU A 220 -3.72 9.47 12.82
C LEU A 220 -3.37 10.65 13.73
N PRO A 221 -3.59 10.54 15.05
CA PRO A 221 -3.11 11.53 15.99
C PRO A 221 -1.58 11.67 15.95
N ALA A 222 -1.05 12.89 16.03
CA ALA A 222 0.39 13.14 15.96
C ALA A 222 1.18 12.32 16.99
N ARG A 223 0.66 12.23 18.22
CA ARG A 223 1.24 11.44 19.32
C ARG A 223 1.38 9.94 19.05
N ASP A 224 0.59 9.41 18.11
CA ASP A 224 0.55 7.98 17.80
C ASP A 224 1.54 7.65 16.67
N LEU A 225 2.10 8.64 15.97
CA LEU A 225 3.07 8.45 14.87
C LEU A 225 4.24 7.55 15.28
N ARG A 226 4.75 7.69 16.51
CA ARG A 226 5.87 6.89 17.05
C ARG A 226 5.63 5.38 16.97
N LEU A 227 4.38 4.94 16.99
CA LEU A 227 4.01 3.52 16.94
C LEU A 227 4.19 2.93 15.54
N HIS A 228 4.36 3.77 14.52
CA HIS A 228 4.47 3.38 13.11
C HIS A 228 5.91 3.43 12.58
N PHE A 229 6.89 3.64 13.46
CA PHE A 229 8.33 3.47 13.19
C PHE A 229 8.83 2.25 13.98
N PRO A 230 8.85 1.05 13.38
CA PRO A 230 9.16 -0.20 14.09
C PRO A 230 10.53 -0.18 14.78
N GLU A 231 11.50 0.53 14.22
CA GLU A 231 12.85 0.68 14.76
C GLU A 231 12.91 1.40 16.12
N PHE A 232 11.85 2.10 16.52
CA PHE A 232 11.78 2.77 17.82
C PHE A 232 11.36 1.82 18.94
N ALA A 233 10.60 0.77 18.63
CA ALA A 233 10.00 -0.12 19.62
C ALA A 233 11.01 -0.72 20.62
N PRO A 234 12.22 -1.18 20.21
CA PRO A 234 13.21 -1.71 21.15
C PRO A 234 13.71 -0.69 22.19
N TRP A 235 13.63 0.60 21.87
CA TRP A 235 14.16 1.68 22.72
C TRP A 235 13.07 2.41 23.50
N ALA A 236 11.84 2.43 22.98
CA ALA A 236 10.73 3.18 23.55
C ALA A 236 10.44 2.80 25.01
N ALA A 237 10.60 1.53 25.37
CA ALA A 237 10.39 1.04 26.75
C ALA A 237 11.38 1.63 27.77
N SER A 238 12.56 2.08 27.32
CA SER A 238 13.60 2.67 28.17
C SER A 238 13.52 4.19 28.25
N CYS A 239 12.48 4.81 27.67
CA CYS A 239 12.26 6.25 27.81
C CYS A 239 11.77 6.57 29.24
N ALA A 240 12.25 7.67 29.81
CA ALA A 240 11.84 8.10 31.15
C ALA A 240 10.35 8.44 31.26
N TYR A 241 9.70 8.80 30.14
CA TYR A 241 8.31 9.24 30.10
C TYR A 241 7.42 8.24 29.37
N ARG A 242 6.33 7.83 30.02
CA ARG A 242 5.31 6.87 29.49
C ARG A 242 4.57 7.34 28.23
N GLY A 243 4.77 8.57 27.80
CA GLY A 243 4.18 9.17 26.60
C GLY A 243 5.20 9.87 25.71
N CYS A 244 6.47 9.50 25.78
CA CYS A 244 7.54 10.11 24.99
C CYS A 244 7.20 10.05 23.48
N GLU A 245 7.13 11.20 22.85
CA GLU A 245 7.01 11.40 21.39
C GLU A 245 8.38 11.43 20.71
N HIS A 246 9.46 11.19 21.46
CA HIS A 246 10.81 11.06 20.93
C HIS A 246 11.26 12.29 20.11
N ALA A 247 10.84 13.49 20.49
CA ALA A 247 11.15 14.71 19.75
C ALA A 247 12.04 15.65 20.57
N GLU A 248 11.52 16.15 21.67
CA GLU A 248 12.17 17.21 22.48
C GLU A 248 12.60 16.72 23.86
N GLU A 249 12.11 15.56 24.31
CA GLU A 249 12.32 15.04 25.66
C GLU A 249 13.79 14.76 25.96
N ALA A 250 14.26 15.23 27.12
CA ALA A 250 15.67 15.18 27.53
C ALA A 250 16.20 13.74 27.64
N ASP A 251 15.48 12.87 28.34
CA ASP A 251 15.87 11.47 28.61
C ASP A 251 15.16 10.48 27.66
N CYS A 252 15.24 10.77 26.36
CA CYS A 252 14.68 9.92 25.32
C CYS A 252 15.68 8.85 24.86
N ALA A 253 15.35 7.58 25.11
CA ALA A 253 16.17 6.45 24.70
C ALA A 253 16.27 6.29 23.17
N VAL A 254 15.22 6.66 22.42
CA VAL A 254 15.26 6.67 20.94
C VAL A 254 16.26 7.71 20.44
N ARG A 255 16.26 8.94 20.99
CA ARG A 255 17.25 9.97 20.64
C ARG A 255 18.68 9.54 20.98
N ALA A 256 18.87 8.82 22.08
CA ALA A 256 20.16 8.23 22.43
C ALA A 256 20.59 7.14 21.44
N ALA A 257 19.66 6.28 21.00
CA ALA A 257 19.89 5.26 19.99
C ALA A 257 20.29 5.87 18.63
N VAL A 258 19.64 6.98 18.22
CA VAL A 258 20.03 7.74 17.01
C VAL A 258 21.47 8.25 17.13
N ARG A 259 21.86 8.84 18.28
CA ARG A 259 23.23 9.32 18.51
C ARG A 259 24.29 8.22 18.46
N ARG A 260 23.93 6.99 18.82
CA ARG A 260 24.83 5.82 18.75
C ARG A 260 24.86 5.15 17.38
N GLY A 261 23.95 5.52 16.47
CA GLY A 261 23.81 4.88 15.16
C GLY A 261 22.93 3.62 15.17
N ASP A 262 22.31 3.28 16.30
CA ASP A 262 21.38 2.13 16.41
C ASP A 262 20.05 2.38 15.67
N VAL A 263 19.68 3.65 15.52
CA VAL A 263 18.53 4.11 14.73
C VAL A 263 19.05 5.02 13.64
N ASN A 264 18.66 4.77 12.40
CA ASN A 264 19.12 5.55 11.26
C ASN A 264 18.68 7.04 11.39
N ALA A 265 19.63 7.96 11.19
CA ALA A 265 19.40 9.38 11.38
C ALA A 265 18.43 9.99 10.35
N GLU A 266 18.43 9.52 9.09
CA GLU A 266 17.52 10.00 8.06
C GLU A 266 16.07 9.59 8.36
N ARG A 267 15.89 8.34 8.80
CA ARG A 267 14.58 7.82 9.26
C ARG A 267 14.04 8.62 10.44
N TYR A 268 14.88 8.90 11.44
CA TYR A 268 14.51 9.74 12.57
C TYR A 268 14.20 11.19 12.15
N GLN A 269 14.95 11.76 11.20
CA GLN A 269 14.65 13.08 10.66
C GLN A 269 13.30 13.12 9.94
N SER A 270 13.00 12.10 9.12
CA SER A 270 11.68 11.99 8.48
C SER A 270 10.55 11.83 9.50
N TYR A 271 10.79 11.12 10.61
CA TYR A 271 9.84 11.03 11.71
C TYR A 271 9.50 12.41 12.28
N LEU A 272 10.51 13.23 12.60
CA LEU A 272 10.30 14.58 13.16
C LEU A 272 9.52 15.50 12.22
N GLU A 273 9.76 15.39 10.92
CA GLU A 273 9.05 16.16 9.90
C GLU A 273 7.60 15.72 9.76
N LEU A 274 7.34 14.41 9.69
CA LEU A 274 5.97 13.89 9.67
C LEU A 274 5.22 14.23 10.96
N LEU A 275 5.90 14.23 12.11
CA LEU A 275 5.32 14.64 13.39
C LEU A 275 4.90 16.12 13.36
N ARG A 276 5.75 16.98 12.80
CA ARG A 276 5.45 18.40 12.61
C ARG A 276 4.25 18.61 11.69
N ASP A 277 4.25 17.96 10.53
CA ASP A 277 3.13 18.03 9.57
C ASP A 277 1.79 17.62 10.22
N LEU A 278 1.81 16.57 11.05
CA LEU A 278 0.61 16.11 11.77
C LEU A 278 0.16 17.11 12.84
N ARG A 279 1.08 17.66 13.64
CA ARG A 279 0.76 18.69 14.64
C ARG A 279 0.16 19.95 14.01
N GLU A 280 0.72 20.40 12.88
CA GLU A 280 0.17 21.54 12.12
C GLU A 280 -1.22 21.25 11.56
N LYS A 281 -1.45 20.04 11.04
CA LYS A 281 -2.76 19.58 10.57
C LYS A 281 -3.79 19.50 11.70
N GLU A 282 -3.37 19.09 12.91
CA GLU A 282 -4.23 19.08 14.09
C GLU A 282 -4.59 20.49 14.54
N ALA A 283 -3.60 21.40 14.61
CA ALA A 283 -3.80 22.79 15.03
C ALA A 283 -4.75 23.56 14.10
N THR A 284 -4.78 23.25 12.79
CA THR A 284 -5.67 23.88 11.81
C THR A 284 -7.09 23.30 11.76
N ARG A 285 -7.34 22.18 12.45
CA ARG A 285 -8.68 21.57 12.58
C ARG A 285 -9.50 22.15 13.74
N PHE A 286 -8.88 22.92 14.63
CA PHE A 286 -9.50 23.64 15.75
C PHE A 286 -9.53 25.15 15.46
#